data_AF-A0A7V9AJ01-F1
#
_entry.id   AF-A0A7V9AJ01-F1
#
_cell.length_a   1.000
_cell.length_b   1.000
_cell.length_c   1.000
_cell.angle_alpha   90.00
_cell.angle_beta   90.00
_cell.angle_gamma   90.00
#
_symmetry.space_group_name_H-M   'P 1'
#
loop_
_entity.id
_entity.type
_entity.pdbx_description
1 polymer ?
#
loop_
_entity_poly.entity_id
_entity_poly.type
_entity_poly.pdbx_seq_one_letter_code
_entity_poly.pdbx_strand_id
1 'polypeptide(L)'
;MKKAPLLLLLILTGCASAAGGRPELFRGFYEHGFEVESFRLCESDERWWIVRADGLNRRYRELTGAQYERVYAEIRGHAGPAGRYGHLGAYTRELTVVEVLDVRRTPADPCR
;
A
#
# COMPACT_ATOMS: atom_id res chain seq x y z
N MET A 1 30.66 52.80 11.25
CA MET A 1 29.47 51.93 11.18
C MET A 1 29.49 51.21 9.82
N LYS A 2 29.86 49.93 9.75
CA LYS A 2 29.91 49.15 8.50
C LYS A 2 28.96 47.97 8.66
N LYS A 3 27.91 47.90 7.84
CA LYS A 3 26.92 46.80 7.83
C LYS A 3 27.45 45.70 6.92
N ALA A 4 27.71 44.50 7.46
CA ALA A 4 27.99 43.31 6.67
C ALA A 4 26.67 42.58 6.39
N PRO A 5 26.38 42.14 5.15
CA PRO A 5 25.19 41.35 4.88
C PRO A 5 25.42 39.90 5.31
N LEU A 6 24.54 39.41 6.17
CA LEU A 6 24.46 38.04 6.63
C LEU A 6 23.99 37.15 5.48
N LEU A 7 24.89 36.37 4.89
CA LEU A 7 24.57 35.38 3.87
C LEU A 7 24.05 34.12 4.58
N LEU A 8 22.72 33.97 4.64
CA LEU A 8 22.05 32.82 5.22
C LEU A 8 21.99 31.68 4.19
N LEU A 9 22.96 30.75 4.22
CA LEU A 9 22.86 29.50 3.47
C LEU A 9 21.86 28.57 4.17
N LEU A 10 20.64 28.50 3.65
CA LEU A 10 19.70 27.42 3.98
C LEU A 10 20.17 26.13 3.29
N ILE A 11 20.76 25.23 4.08
CA ILE A 11 21.02 23.85 3.65
C ILE A 11 19.70 23.09 3.76
N LEU A 12 18.98 22.94 2.65
CA LEU A 12 17.84 22.03 2.54
C LEU A 12 18.39 20.61 2.40
N THR A 13 18.66 19.96 3.51
CA THR A 13 18.96 18.52 3.53
C THR A 13 17.66 17.75 3.27
N GLY A 14 17.36 17.50 2.00
CA GLY A 14 16.26 16.64 1.61
C GLY A 14 16.55 15.21 2.05
N CYS A 15 15.89 14.73 3.09
CA CYS A 15 15.79 13.30 3.37
C CYS A 15 14.91 12.67 2.28
N ALA A 16 15.51 12.34 1.15
CA ALA A 16 14.92 11.40 0.22
C ALA A 16 14.96 10.01 0.88
N SER A 17 13.88 9.62 1.55
CA SER A 17 13.66 8.22 1.93
C SER A 17 13.41 7.43 0.64
N ALA A 18 14.50 7.03 -0.01
CA ALA A 18 14.44 6.05 -1.08
C ALA A 18 13.88 4.74 -0.51
N ALA A 19 12.77 4.30 -1.10
CA ALA A 19 12.13 3.02 -0.85
C ALA A 19 13.13 1.88 -1.07
N GLY A 20 13.67 1.34 0.02
CA GLY A 20 14.66 0.26 0.01
C GLY A 20 14.82 -0.46 1.34
N GLY A 21 13.83 -0.34 2.24
CA GLY A 21 13.80 -1.08 3.50
C GLY A 21 13.54 -2.57 3.29
N ARG A 22 13.63 -3.38 4.34
CA ARG A 22 13.16 -4.77 4.30
C ARG A 22 11.64 -4.80 4.05
N PRO A 23 11.11 -5.78 3.30
CA PRO A 23 9.66 -5.90 3.13
C PRO A 23 8.97 -6.06 4.48
N GLU A 24 7.92 -5.27 4.70
CA GLU A 24 7.11 -5.28 5.92
C GLU A 24 5.92 -6.21 5.75
N LEU A 25 5.41 -6.76 6.86
CA LEU A 25 4.19 -7.58 6.87
C LEU A 25 2.96 -6.66 6.90
N PHE A 26 2.06 -6.85 5.95
CA PHE A 26 0.75 -6.20 5.93
C PHE A 26 -0.34 -7.25 6.01
N ARG A 27 -1.32 -7.00 6.88
CA ARG A 27 -2.52 -7.83 7.06
C ARG A 27 -3.74 -6.99 6.79
N GLY A 28 -4.73 -7.56 6.13
CA GLY A 28 -5.93 -6.83 5.82
C GLY A 28 -6.78 -7.49 4.76
N PHE A 29 -7.48 -6.64 4.03
CA PHE A 29 -8.52 -7.02 3.11
C PHE A 29 -8.17 -6.60 1.70
N TYR A 30 -8.15 -7.58 0.81
CA TYR A 30 -7.91 -7.37 -0.60
C TYR A 30 -9.21 -7.49 -1.41
N GLU A 31 -9.36 -6.61 -2.39
CA GLU A 31 -10.49 -6.54 -3.31
C GLU A 31 -9.95 -6.27 -4.72
N HIS A 32 -10.40 -7.05 -5.70
CA HIS A 32 -9.98 -6.95 -7.10
C HIS A 32 -11.18 -6.86 -8.04
N GLY A 33 -11.06 -6.01 -9.06
CA GLY A 33 -12.04 -5.85 -10.12
C GLY A 33 -11.58 -4.84 -11.18
N PHE A 34 -12.50 -4.44 -12.06
CA PHE A 34 -12.22 -3.43 -13.08
C PHE A 34 -11.73 -2.13 -12.43
N GLU A 35 -10.49 -1.76 -12.74
CA GLU A 35 -9.81 -0.58 -12.19
C GLU A 35 -9.69 -0.56 -10.65
N VAL A 36 -9.77 -1.74 -10.01
CA VAL A 36 -9.67 -1.93 -8.55
C VAL A 36 -8.58 -2.94 -8.21
N GLU A 37 -7.60 -2.47 -7.46
CA GLU A 37 -6.50 -3.25 -6.84
C GLU A 37 -6.35 -2.77 -5.39
N SER A 38 -7.38 -3.00 -4.58
CA SER A 38 -7.55 -2.32 -3.28
C SER A 38 -7.09 -3.19 -2.13
N PHE A 39 -6.25 -2.63 -1.25
CA PHE A 39 -5.91 -3.24 0.03
C PHE A 39 -6.25 -2.31 1.19
N ARG A 40 -7.07 -2.79 2.13
CA ARG A 40 -7.38 -2.08 3.39
C ARG A 40 -6.69 -2.79 4.54
N LEU A 41 -5.93 -2.07 5.35
CA LEU A 41 -5.23 -2.66 6.50
C LEU A 41 -6.22 -3.09 7.59
N CYS A 42 -5.83 -4.06 8.41
CA CYS A 42 -6.60 -4.40 9.61
C CYS A 42 -6.69 -3.22 10.59
N GLU A 43 -5.60 -2.47 10.76
CA GLU A 43 -5.47 -1.41 11.77
C GLU A 43 -5.91 -0.02 11.28
N SER A 44 -6.44 0.09 10.05
CA SER A 44 -6.75 1.38 9.42
C SER A 44 -7.83 1.25 8.34
N ASP A 45 -8.65 2.28 8.20
CA ASP A 45 -9.63 2.40 7.11
C ASP A 45 -9.04 2.91 5.79
N GLU A 46 -7.73 3.19 5.75
CA GLU A 46 -7.05 3.58 4.53
C GLU A 46 -7.13 2.50 3.44
N ARG A 47 -7.24 2.95 2.18
CA ARG A 47 -7.20 2.10 1.00
C ARG A 47 -5.93 2.36 0.20
N TRP A 48 -5.12 1.33 0.06
CA TRP A 48 -3.86 1.38 -0.68
C TRP A 48 -3.99 0.64 -2.01
N TRP A 49 -3.36 1.17 -3.04
CA TRP A 49 -3.31 0.58 -4.37
C TRP A 49 -2.24 -0.50 -4.43
N ILE A 50 -2.58 -1.72 -4.81
CA ILE A 50 -1.62 -2.81 -4.94
C ILE A 50 -0.84 -2.69 -6.24
N VAL A 51 0.48 -2.79 -6.13
CA VAL A 51 1.41 -2.90 -7.25
C VAL A 51 2.03 -4.30 -7.25
N ARG A 52 2.16 -4.91 -8.43
CA ARG A 52 2.55 -6.33 -8.63
C ARG A 52 1.58 -7.33 -7.99
N ALA A 53 0.30 -7.17 -8.31
CA ALA A 53 -0.78 -7.98 -7.75
C ALA A 53 -0.86 -9.42 -8.27
N ASP A 54 -0.06 -9.86 -9.26
CA ASP A 54 -0.28 -11.12 -10.00
C ASP A 54 -0.50 -12.36 -9.13
N GLY A 55 0.32 -12.52 -8.09
CA GLY A 55 0.18 -13.63 -7.12
C GLY A 55 -1.09 -13.53 -6.29
N LEU A 56 -1.45 -12.31 -5.88
CA LEU A 56 -2.63 -12.01 -5.08
C LEU A 56 -3.92 -12.18 -5.92
N ASN A 57 -3.91 -11.67 -7.15
CA ASN A 57 -4.96 -11.83 -8.15
C ASN A 57 -5.27 -13.28 -8.48
N ARG A 58 -4.24 -14.10 -8.64
CA ARG A 58 -4.44 -15.55 -8.87
C ARG A 58 -5.16 -16.20 -7.69
N ARG A 59 -4.69 -15.97 -6.46
CA ARG A 59 -5.32 -16.51 -5.25
C ARG A 59 -6.73 -15.98 -5.02
N TYR A 60 -6.96 -14.70 -5.28
CA TYR A 60 -8.27 -14.08 -5.22
C TYR A 60 -9.28 -14.80 -6.12
N ARG A 61 -8.93 -15.02 -7.39
CA ARG A 61 -9.79 -15.69 -8.38
C ARG A 61 -10.07 -17.16 -8.05
N GLU A 62 -9.17 -17.84 -7.34
CA GLU A 62 -9.40 -19.20 -6.83
C GLU A 62 -10.49 -19.24 -5.73
N LEU A 63 -10.69 -18.13 -5.01
CA LEU A 63 -11.55 -18.07 -3.83
C LEU A 63 -12.92 -17.44 -4.08
N THR A 64 -13.00 -16.47 -4.99
CA THR A 64 -14.17 -15.63 -5.23
C THR A 64 -14.85 -15.98 -6.56
N GLY A 65 -16.18 -15.89 -6.61
CA GLY A 65 -16.94 -16.07 -7.86
C GLY A 65 -17.15 -14.77 -8.63
N ALA A 66 -17.01 -13.62 -7.96
CA ALA A 66 -17.25 -12.31 -8.52
C ALA A 66 -16.12 -11.30 -8.21
N GLN A 67 -16.09 -10.23 -9.02
CA GLN A 67 -15.28 -9.05 -8.76
C GLN A 67 -15.82 -8.32 -7.51
N TYR A 68 -14.94 -7.56 -6.86
CA TYR A 68 -15.25 -6.73 -5.69
C TYR A 68 -15.68 -7.50 -4.43
N GLU A 69 -15.58 -8.82 -4.43
CA GLU A 69 -15.63 -9.59 -3.19
C GLU A 69 -14.38 -9.30 -2.36
N ARG A 70 -14.50 -9.42 -1.04
CA ARG A 70 -13.40 -9.16 -0.11
C ARG A 70 -12.80 -10.48 0.38
N VAL A 71 -11.48 -10.60 0.26
CA VAL A 71 -10.71 -11.68 0.88
C VAL A 71 -9.76 -11.12 1.94
N TYR A 72 -9.48 -11.91 2.97
CA TYR A 72 -8.38 -11.61 3.88
C TYR A 72 -7.06 -12.00 3.21
N ALA A 73 -6.03 -11.19 3.42
CA ALA A 73 -4.69 -11.46 2.90
C ALA A 73 -3.59 -11.01 3.87
N GLU A 74 -2.52 -11.81 3.89
CA GLU A 74 -1.25 -11.48 4.51
C GLU A 74 -0.18 -11.43 3.44
N ILE A 75 0.52 -10.30 3.35
CA ILE A 75 1.52 -10.06 2.30
C ILE A 75 2.76 -9.40 2.89
N ARG A 76 3.92 -9.68 2.29
CA ARG A 76 5.10 -8.82 2.48
C ARG A 76 5.23 -7.84 1.34
N GLY A 77 5.58 -6.60 1.64
CA GLY A 77 5.72 -5.58 0.61
C GLY A 77 6.43 -4.31 1.08
N HIS A 78 6.43 -3.31 0.21
CA HIS A 78 6.91 -1.96 0.52
C HIS A 78 5.77 -0.96 0.35
N ALA A 79 5.45 -0.24 1.42
CA ALA A 79 4.53 0.87 1.36
C ALA A 79 5.20 2.07 0.67
N GLY A 80 4.52 2.64 -0.32
CA GLY A 80 4.90 3.90 -0.95
C GLY A 80 4.60 5.10 -0.05
N PRO A 81 5.06 6.30 -0.45
CA PRO A 81 4.69 7.54 0.22
C PRO A 81 3.18 7.80 0.14
N ALA A 82 2.67 8.66 1.02
CA ALA A 82 1.29 9.13 0.93
C ALA A 82 1.06 9.99 -0.32
N GLY A 83 -0.12 9.87 -0.93
CA GLY A 83 -0.44 10.54 -2.18
C GLY A 83 -1.82 10.16 -2.72
N ARG A 84 -1.95 10.18 -4.05
CA ARG A 84 -3.16 9.81 -4.78
C ARG A 84 -2.79 8.83 -5.89
N TYR A 85 -3.23 7.60 -5.75
CA TYR A 85 -2.82 6.48 -6.61
C TYR A 85 -4.02 5.74 -7.19
N GLY A 86 -3.76 4.79 -8.08
CA GLY A 86 -4.77 3.98 -8.74
C GLY A 86 -5.74 4.81 -9.61
N HIS A 87 -6.89 4.21 -9.91
CA HIS A 87 -7.90 4.84 -10.75
C HIS A 87 -8.38 6.16 -10.15
N LEU A 88 -8.21 7.25 -10.91
CA LEU A 88 -8.57 8.64 -10.56
C LEU A 88 -8.02 9.13 -9.21
N GLY A 89 -6.92 8.53 -8.72
CA GLY A 89 -6.29 8.95 -7.48
C GLY A 89 -7.12 8.64 -6.22
N ALA A 90 -7.86 7.52 -6.22
CA ALA A 90 -8.76 7.12 -5.14
C ALA A 90 -8.07 6.46 -3.93
N TYR A 91 -6.75 6.20 -4.01
CA TYR A 91 -6.00 5.45 -3.01
C TYR A 91 -4.93 6.32 -2.35
N THR A 92 -4.76 6.19 -1.04
CA THR A 92 -3.91 7.08 -0.23
C THR A 92 -2.42 6.75 -0.33
N ARG A 93 -2.07 5.54 -0.74
CA ARG A 93 -0.70 5.01 -0.93
C ARG A 93 -0.68 3.90 -1.99
N GLU A 94 0.52 3.54 -2.43
CA GLU A 94 0.79 2.27 -3.11
C GLU A 94 1.38 1.24 -2.14
N LEU A 95 1.15 -0.03 -2.41
CA LEU A 95 1.82 -1.15 -1.75
C LEU A 95 2.36 -2.12 -2.80
N THR A 96 3.68 -2.15 -2.93
CA THR A 96 4.36 -3.08 -3.85
C THR A 96 4.51 -4.44 -3.18
N VAL A 97 3.79 -5.45 -3.68
CA VAL A 97 3.81 -6.82 -3.14
C VAL A 97 5.11 -7.51 -3.51
N VAL A 98 5.79 -8.05 -2.51
CA VAL A 98 7.01 -8.87 -2.64
C VAL A 98 6.68 -10.35 -2.47
N GLU A 99 5.82 -10.69 -1.51
CA GLU A 99 5.45 -12.08 -1.20
C GLU A 99 3.99 -12.15 -0.75
N VAL A 100 3.29 -13.20 -1.15
CA VAL A 100 1.93 -13.51 -0.68
C VAL A 100 2.03 -14.68 0.30
N LEU A 101 1.67 -14.45 1.56
CA LEU A 101 1.80 -15.44 2.64
C LEU A 101 0.51 -16.22 2.85
N ASP A 102 -0.62 -15.53 2.91
CA ASP A 102 -1.95 -16.13 3.09
C ASP A 102 -2.99 -15.35 2.30
N VAL A 103 -3.98 -16.05 1.75
CA VAL A 103 -5.19 -15.47 1.17
C VAL A 103 -6.33 -16.43 1.43
N ARG A 104 -7.41 -15.94 2.03
CA ARG A 104 -8.58 -16.75 2.39
C ARG A 104 -9.86 -15.92 2.38
N ARG A 105 -11.00 -16.60 2.26
CA ARG A 105 -12.30 -15.93 2.39
C ARG A 105 -12.39 -15.23 3.74
N THR A 106 -13.00 -14.06 3.76
CA THR A 106 -13.11 -13.21 4.97
C THR A 106 -13.86 -13.96 6.08
N PRO A 107 -13.21 -14.35 7.20
CA PRO A 107 -13.88 -14.90 8.37
C PRO A 107 -14.63 -13.81 9.15
N ALA A 108 -15.36 -14.19 10.21
CA ALA A 108 -16.12 -13.24 11.03
C ALA A 108 -15.24 -12.19 11.72
N ASP A 109 -14.01 -12.54 12.09
CA ASP A 109 -13.05 -11.63 12.74
C ASP A 109 -11.59 -11.94 12.34
N PRO A 110 -11.13 -11.50 11.16
CA PRO A 110 -9.79 -11.82 10.66
C PRO A 110 -8.67 -10.95 11.23
N CYS A 111 -9.02 -9.84 11.87
CA CYS A 111 -8.08 -8.79 12.29
C CYS A 111 -7.93 -8.71 13.82
N ARG A 112 -8.41 -9.71 14.56
CA ARG A 112 -8.37 -9.77 16.02
C ARG A 112 -7.56 -10.96 16.53
#